data_AF-A0A256XF20-F1
#
_entry.id   AF-A0A256XF20-F1
#
_cell.length_a   1.000
_cell.length_b   1.000
_cell.length_c   1.000
_cell.angle_alpha   90.00
_cell.angle_beta   90.00
_cell.angle_gamma   90.00
#
_symmetry.space_group_name_H-M   'P 1'
#
loop_
_entity.id
_entity.type
_entity.pdbx_description
1 polymer ?
#
loop_
_entity_poly.entity_id
_entity_poly.type
_entity_poly.pdbx_seq_one_letter_code
_entity_poly.pdbx_strand_id
1 'polypeptide(L)'
;MTITTQRSIPIPRVKIDRLIKYLMYLSEKGEVNVKELKDSNLDFGRGRGDITRFYKMIQIVEIHEDKVRLTRSGKMLCRYLSTNTLLGYRVFHRILYNKIIPYRLMIDLVCKHGSTSEHELYLMVNEELSKISPSSWINNVAYKTLLGLALDLKVIERRGKEVLCSVTSNYEEIFRKCLLGASVDMLGRYVISISEFLKCVEAEGLKISMKNIQNLASIEPLITPKLSSNSVEYIIINDLDLFIRELLKVLEEISDKLGDDCGNV
;
A
#
# COMPACT_ATOMS: atom_id res chain seq x y z
N MET A 1 -34.69 8.86 16.95
CA MET A 1 -33.54 8.05 16.51
C MET A 1 -32.29 8.87 16.74
N THR A 2 -31.50 8.54 17.76
CA THR A 2 -30.38 9.35 18.23
C THR A 2 -29.22 9.18 17.26
N ILE A 3 -28.98 10.18 16.41
CA ILE A 3 -27.82 10.23 15.52
C ILE A 3 -26.61 10.44 16.43
N THR A 4 -25.91 9.36 16.77
CA THR A 4 -24.63 9.44 17.47
C THR A 4 -23.63 10.09 16.52
N THR A 5 -23.47 11.40 16.68
CA THR A 5 -22.40 12.22 16.12
C THR A 5 -21.05 11.64 16.53
N GLN A 6 -20.48 10.73 15.74
CA GLN A 6 -19.10 10.31 15.93
C GLN A 6 -18.20 11.43 15.40
N ARG A 7 -17.85 12.36 16.31
CA ARG A 7 -17.24 13.68 16.07
C ARG A 7 -15.76 13.68 15.69
N SER A 8 -15.07 12.54 15.70
CA SER A 8 -13.69 12.44 15.22
C SER A 8 -13.30 10.97 15.10
N ILE A 9 -12.71 10.57 13.98
CA ILE A 9 -12.06 9.27 13.84
C ILE A 9 -10.91 9.22 14.87
N PRO A 10 -10.80 8.18 15.72
CA PRO A 10 -9.72 8.04 16.68
C PRO A 10 -8.44 7.63 15.94
N ILE A 11 -7.73 8.62 15.40
CA ILE A 11 -6.44 8.43 14.72
C ILE A 11 -5.34 8.74 15.73
N PRO A 12 -4.53 7.74 16.13
CA PRO A 12 -3.50 7.90 17.14
C PRO A 12 -2.41 8.80 16.60
N ARG A 13 -1.97 9.80 17.37
CA ARG A 13 -0.83 10.65 16.99
C ARG A 13 0.48 9.85 17.07
N VAL A 14 0.75 9.05 16.05
CA VAL A 14 1.84 8.09 16.06
C VAL A 14 2.47 7.94 14.68
N LYS A 15 3.78 7.68 14.65
CA LYS A 15 4.54 7.36 13.42
C LYS A 15 4.36 5.90 13.02
N ILE A 16 4.62 5.59 11.75
CA ILE A 16 4.50 4.23 11.24
C ILE A 16 5.38 3.22 12.01
N ASP A 17 6.58 3.60 12.45
CA ASP A 17 7.50 2.68 13.14
C ASP A 17 6.90 2.09 14.42
N ARG A 18 6.17 2.92 15.19
CA ARG A 18 5.54 2.46 16.43
C ARG A 18 4.31 1.61 16.15
N LEU A 19 3.57 1.94 15.09
CA LEU A 19 2.49 1.10 14.56
C LEU A 19 3.01 -0.28 14.16
N ILE A 20 4.15 -0.36 13.46
CA ILE A 20 4.78 -1.62 13.04
C ILE A 20 5.29 -2.40 14.25
N LYS A 21 5.98 -1.76 15.20
CA LYS A 21 6.45 -2.42 16.43
C LYS A 21 5.32 -3.09 17.20
N TYR A 22 4.18 -2.42 17.33
CA TYR A 22 2.98 -3.00 17.95
C TYR A 22 2.53 -4.28 17.22
N LEU A 23 2.52 -4.26 15.88
CA LEU A 23 2.11 -5.41 15.07
C LEU A 23 3.10 -6.57 15.15
N MET A 24 4.40 -6.29 15.09
CA MET A 24 5.45 -7.31 15.22
C MET A 24 5.37 -8.01 16.57
N TYR A 25 5.18 -7.23 17.65
CA TYR A 25 5.03 -7.80 18.99
C TYR A 25 3.82 -8.74 19.09
N LEU A 26 2.66 -8.35 18.57
CA LEU A 26 1.50 -9.23 18.51
C LEU A 26 1.73 -10.46 17.62
N SER A 27 2.48 -10.31 16.53
CA SER A 27 2.82 -11.43 15.63
C SER A 27 3.67 -12.48 16.33
N GLU A 28 4.58 -12.06 17.22
CA GLU A 28 5.45 -12.95 17.98
C GLU A 28 4.73 -13.63 19.15
N LYS A 29 3.85 -12.90 19.83
CA LYS A 29 3.16 -13.37 21.05
C LYS A 29 1.81 -14.04 20.78
N GLY A 30 1.20 -13.80 19.63
CA GLY A 30 -0.12 -14.28 19.25
C GLY A 30 -1.26 -13.48 19.88
N GLU A 31 -1.48 -13.65 21.18
CA GLU A 31 -2.56 -13.00 21.93
C GLU A 31 -2.00 -12.35 23.21
N VAL A 32 -2.25 -11.05 23.36
CA VAL A 32 -1.60 -10.21 24.39
C VAL A 32 -2.63 -9.39 25.15
N ASN A 33 -2.45 -9.22 26.45
CA ASN A 33 -3.32 -8.35 27.24
C ASN A 33 -3.10 -6.86 26.90
N VAL A 34 -4.17 -6.06 26.85
CA VAL A 34 -4.08 -4.60 26.64
C VAL A 34 -3.14 -3.94 27.64
N LYS A 35 -3.13 -4.38 28.90
CA LYS A 35 -2.26 -3.83 29.95
C LYS A 35 -0.79 -4.07 29.60
N GLU A 36 -0.44 -5.26 29.14
CA GLU A 36 0.93 -5.62 28.75
C GLU A 36 1.42 -4.78 27.56
N LEU A 37 0.54 -4.49 26.59
CA LEU A 37 0.86 -3.58 25.47
C LEU A 37 1.18 -2.16 25.96
N LYS A 38 0.50 -1.67 27.00
CA LYS A 38 0.77 -0.37 27.61
C LYS A 38 2.04 -0.37 28.45
N ASP A 39 2.22 -1.41 29.27
CA ASP A 39 3.39 -1.58 30.14
C ASP A 39 4.68 -1.71 29.30
N SER A 40 4.57 -2.29 28.10
CA SER A 40 5.66 -2.37 27.10
C SER A 40 5.82 -1.10 26.24
N ASN A 41 5.08 -0.03 26.53
CA ASN A 41 5.08 1.23 25.77
C ASN A 41 4.72 1.05 24.27
N LEU A 42 3.99 -0.01 23.92
CA LEU A 42 3.53 -0.29 22.56
C LEU A 42 2.18 0.37 22.27
N ASP A 43 1.37 0.60 23.31
CA ASP A 43 0.12 1.37 23.24
C ASP A 43 0.09 2.48 24.30
N PHE A 44 -0.80 3.45 24.13
CA PHE A 44 -0.99 4.59 25.01
C PHE A 44 -2.46 5.02 25.08
N GLY A 45 -2.77 5.96 25.97
CA GLY A 45 -4.13 6.48 26.12
C GLY A 45 -5.02 5.65 27.05
N ARG A 46 -6.26 6.14 27.25
CA ARG A 46 -7.22 5.57 28.21
C ARG A 46 -7.90 4.31 27.65
N GLY A 47 -8.46 3.50 28.57
CA GLY A 47 -9.23 2.30 28.22
C GLY A 47 -8.38 1.28 27.47
N ARG A 48 -8.85 0.86 26.29
CA ARG A 48 -8.17 -0.17 25.48
C ARG A 48 -6.91 0.29 24.74
N GLY A 49 -6.51 1.56 24.86
CA GLY A 49 -5.38 2.13 24.13
C GLY A 49 -5.79 2.75 22.78
N ASP A 50 -5.05 3.77 22.33
CA ASP A 50 -5.32 4.50 21.10
C ASP A 50 -4.91 3.68 19.86
N ILE A 51 -3.77 2.97 19.91
CA ILE A 51 -3.29 2.13 18.80
C ILE A 51 -4.18 0.89 18.64
N THR A 52 -4.52 0.22 19.74
CA THR A 52 -5.46 -0.91 19.71
C THR A 52 -6.82 -0.50 19.13
N ARG A 53 -7.36 0.66 19.54
CA ARG A 53 -8.63 1.17 19.00
C ARG A 53 -8.54 1.46 17.51
N PHE A 54 -7.44 2.07 17.07
CA PHE A 54 -7.18 2.34 15.67
C PHE A 54 -7.10 1.06 14.85
N TYR A 55 -6.30 0.08 15.28
CA TYR A 55 -6.16 -1.18 14.56
C TYR A 55 -7.45 -2.01 14.55
N LYS A 56 -8.26 -1.93 15.61
CA LYS A 56 -9.59 -2.56 15.62
C LYS A 56 -10.50 -1.90 14.60
N MET A 57 -10.50 -0.58 14.51
CA MET A 57 -11.31 0.18 13.56
C MET A 57 -10.97 -0.19 12.10
N ILE A 58 -9.70 -0.37 11.77
CA ILE A 58 -9.27 -0.81 10.43
C ILE A 58 -9.19 -2.34 10.28
N GLN A 59 -9.71 -3.10 11.24
CA GLN A 59 -9.82 -4.58 11.23
C GLN A 59 -8.48 -5.33 11.12
N ILE A 60 -7.40 -4.74 11.63
CA ILE A 60 -6.08 -5.37 11.74
C ILE A 60 -5.96 -6.23 12.99
N VAL A 61 -6.62 -5.81 14.08
CA VAL A 61 -6.72 -6.59 15.31
C VAL A 61 -8.17 -6.82 15.70
N GLU A 62 -8.39 -7.88 16.46
CA GLU A 62 -9.63 -8.12 17.18
C GLU A 62 -9.37 -8.18 18.68
N ILE A 63 -10.43 -7.93 19.45
CA ILE A 63 -10.35 -7.85 20.91
C ILE A 63 -11.39 -8.79 21.49
N HIS A 64 -10.94 -9.77 22.26
CA HIS A 64 -11.77 -10.66 23.05
C HIS A 64 -11.47 -10.38 24.52
N GLU A 65 -12.48 -9.94 25.27
CA GLU A 65 -12.33 -9.42 26.64
C GLU A 65 -11.28 -8.28 26.69
N ASP A 66 -10.14 -8.51 27.35
CA ASP A 66 -9.01 -7.59 27.46
C ASP A 66 -7.76 -8.08 26.70
N LYS A 67 -7.93 -9.06 25.83
CA LYS A 67 -6.86 -9.61 25.01
C LYS A 67 -7.01 -9.17 23.56
N VAL A 68 -5.87 -8.85 22.96
CA VAL A 68 -5.75 -8.38 21.59
C VAL A 68 -4.97 -9.40 20.78
N ARG A 69 -5.46 -9.71 19.58
CA ARG A 69 -4.77 -10.59 18.63
C ARG A 69 -4.93 -10.08 17.20
N LEU A 70 -4.03 -10.50 16.32
CA LEU A 70 -4.09 -10.16 14.90
C LEU A 70 -5.25 -10.88 14.22
N THR A 71 -6.00 -10.16 13.37
CA THR A 71 -6.92 -10.78 12.41
C THR A 71 -6.15 -11.45 11.27
N ARG A 72 -6.85 -12.14 10.35
CA ARG A 72 -6.23 -12.65 9.11
C ARG A 72 -5.52 -11.53 8.33
N SER A 73 -6.17 -10.38 8.18
CA SER A 73 -5.57 -9.20 7.52
C SER A 73 -4.37 -8.65 8.28
N GLY A 74 -4.41 -8.65 9.61
CA GLY A 74 -3.28 -8.24 10.44
C GLY A 74 -2.07 -9.16 10.30
N LYS A 75 -2.27 -10.48 10.33
CA LYS A 75 -1.19 -11.48 10.13
C LYS A 75 -0.54 -11.32 8.75
N MET A 76 -1.36 -11.13 7.72
CA MET A 76 -0.90 -10.89 6.36
C MET A 76 -0.06 -9.61 6.25
N LEU A 77 -0.53 -8.50 6.85
CA LEU A 77 0.22 -7.25 6.90
C LEU A 77 1.57 -7.44 7.61
N CYS A 78 1.60 -8.13 8.75
CA CYS A 78 2.85 -8.43 9.47
C CYS A 78 3.84 -9.18 8.59
N ARG A 79 3.39 -10.25 7.92
CA ARG A 79 4.25 -11.05 7.04
C ARG A 79 4.90 -10.18 5.95
N TYR A 80 4.12 -9.34 5.27
CA TYR A 80 4.68 -8.46 4.25
C TYR A 80 5.67 -7.47 4.84
N LEU A 81 5.35 -6.83 5.97
CA LEU A 81 6.26 -5.90 6.65
C LEU A 81 7.60 -6.57 7.04
N SER A 82 7.59 -7.84 7.42
CA SER A 82 8.79 -8.61 7.77
C SER A 82 9.61 -9.07 6.55
N THR A 83 8.96 -9.46 5.45
CA THR A 83 9.65 -10.02 4.26
C THR A 83 10.05 -8.99 3.21
N ASN A 84 9.24 -7.95 3.05
CA ASN A 84 9.44 -6.86 2.09
C ASN A 84 8.72 -5.62 2.62
N THR A 85 9.46 -4.76 3.31
CA THR A 85 8.93 -3.56 3.95
C THR A 85 8.13 -2.67 2.99
N LEU A 86 8.57 -2.52 1.74
CA LEU A 86 7.86 -1.70 0.75
C LEU A 86 6.49 -2.30 0.40
N LEU A 87 6.43 -3.62 0.16
CA LEU A 87 5.17 -4.31 -0.06
C LEU A 87 4.26 -4.22 1.17
N GLY A 88 4.83 -4.34 2.37
CA GLY A 88 4.11 -4.11 3.62
C GLY A 88 3.52 -2.71 3.72
N TYR A 89 4.26 -1.67 3.33
CA TYR A 89 3.78 -0.29 3.31
C TYR A 89 2.63 -0.11 2.31
N ARG A 90 2.73 -0.71 1.12
CA ARG A 90 1.65 -0.67 0.12
C ARG A 90 0.38 -1.37 0.59
N VAL A 91 0.52 -2.54 1.23
CA VAL A 91 -0.63 -3.24 1.83
C VAL A 91 -1.24 -2.39 2.95
N PHE A 92 -0.42 -1.77 3.79
CA PHE A 92 -0.92 -0.87 4.83
C PHE A 92 -1.66 0.33 4.22
N HIS A 93 -1.08 0.99 3.21
CA HIS A 93 -1.73 2.05 2.46
C HIS A 93 -3.10 1.62 1.92
N ARG A 94 -3.17 0.46 1.25
CA ARG A 94 -4.44 -0.08 0.71
C ARG A 94 -5.49 -0.28 1.79
N ILE A 95 -5.09 -0.76 2.98
CA ILE A 95 -6.00 -0.93 4.12
C ILE A 95 -6.51 0.44 4.60
N LEU A 96 -5.64 1.44 4.75
CA LEU A 96 -6.04 2.79 5.14
C LEU A 96 -6.96 3.44 4.10
N TYR A 97 -6.62 3.32 2.81
CA TYR A 97 -7.40 3.82 1.68
C TYR A 97 -8.81 3.24 1.66
N ASN A 98 -8.95 1.94 1.94
CA ASN A 98 -10.25 1.29 1.95
C ASN A 98 -11.07 1.56 3.21
N LYS A 99 -10.44 1.76 4.37
CA LYS A 99 -11.11 1.84 5.68
C LYS A 99 -11.29 3.25 6.22
N ILE A 100 -10.52 4.24 5.75
CA ILE A 100 -10.51 5.60 6.30
C ILE A 100 -10.85 6.60 5.19
N ILE A 101 -12.11 7.06 5.16
CA ILE A 101 -12.62 7.99 4.13
C ILE A 101 -11.77 9.27 4.01
N PRO A 102 -11.42 9.97 5.11
CA PRO A 102 -10.57 11.16 5.00
C PRO A 102 -9.18 10.88 4.41
N TYR A 103 -8.62 9.68 4.66
CA TYR A 103 -7.33 9.29 4.09
C TYR A 103 -7.46 9.09 2.58
N ARG A 104 -8.49 8.35 2.14
CA ARG A 104 -8.78 8.18 0.70
C ARG A 104 -8.92 9.50 -0.03
N LEU A 105 -9.77 10.40 0.46
CA LEU A 105 -9.99 11.71 -0.16
C LEU A 105 -8.70 12.53 -0.26
N MET A 106 -7.87 12.51 0.79
CA MET A 106 -6.58 13.19 0.79
C MET A 106 -5.66 12.67 -0.33
N ILE A 107 -5.60 11.36 -0.53
CA ILE A 107 -4.81 10.74 -1.61
C ILE A 107 -5.41 11.08 -2.99
N ASP A 108 -6.72 10.93 -3.17
CA ASP A 108 -7.38 11.19 -4.45
C ASP A 108 -7.18 12.66 -4.89
N LEU A 109 -7.32 13.61 -3.95
CA LEU A 109 -7.18 15.04 -4.22
C LEU A 109 -5.75 15.42 -4.58
N VAL A 110 -4.75 14.95 -3.83
CA VAL A 110 -3.35 15.28 -4.13
C VAL A 110 -2.90 14.66 -5.45
N CYS A 111 -3.32 13.43 -5.75
CA CYS A 111 -2.99 12.78 -7.02
C CYS A 111 -3.74 13.42 -8.20
N LYS A 112 -4.96 13.91 -7.99
CA LYS A 112 -5.70 14.66 -9.02
C LYS A 112 -5.10 16.03 -9.34
N HIS A 113 -4.60 16.75 -8.34
CA HIS A 113 -4.10 18.12 -8.50
C HIS A 113 -2.59 18.18 -8.79
N GLY A 114 -1.88 17.05 -8.67
CA GLY A 114 -0.44 16.97 -8.91
C GLY A 114 0.37 17.45 -7.72
N SER A 115 0.30 18.76 -7.41
CA SER A 115 0.88 19.35 -6.19
C SER A 115 -0.07 20.36 -5.54
N THR A 116 -0.01 20.46 -4.22
CA THR A 116 -0.82 21.40 -3.45
C THR A 116 -0.16 21.70 -2.10
N SER A 117 -0.48 22.85 -1.49
CA SER A 117 -0.01 23.11 -0.12
C SER A 117 -0.73 22.22 0.91
N GLU A 118 -0.06 21.94 2.04
CA GLU A 118 -0.67 21.16 3.14
C GLU A 118 -2.00 21.77 3.62
N HIS A 119 -2.08 23.11 3.65
CA HIS A 119 -3.26 23.83 4.11
C HIS A 119 -4.42 23.77 3.12
N GLU A 120 -4.16 23.97 1.83
CA GLU A 120 -5.19 23.84 0.80
C GLU A 120 -5.74 22.43 0.75
N LEU A 121 -4.88 21.40 0.80
CA LEU A 121 -5.32 20.01 0.85
C LEU A 121 -6.22 19.71 2.04
N TYR A 122 -5.92 20.27 3.21
CA TYR A 122 -6.79 20.14 4.39
C TYR A 122 -8.18 20.73 4.18
N LEU A 123 -8.26 21.90 3.52
CA LEU A 123 -9.53 22.56 3.20
C LEU A 123 -10.32 21.74 2.17
N MET A 124 -9.68 21.30 1.09
CA MET A 124 -10.29 20.48 0.04
C MET A 124 -10.83 19.15 0.60
N VAL A 125 -10.08 18.48 1.47
CA VAL A 125 -10.53 17.23 2.12
C VAL A 125 -11.79 17.47 2.96
N ASN A 126 -11.85 18.54 3.74
CA ASN A 126 -13.04 18.85 4.54
C ASN A 126 -14.23 19.29 3.69
N GLU A 127 -13.99 20.01 2.60
CA GLU A 127 -15.02 20.35 1.62
C GLU A 127 -15.65 19.08 1.03
N GLU A 128 -14.84 18.12 0.56
CA GLU A 128 -15.33 16.85 0.02
C GLU A 128 -16.01 15.98 1.09
N LEU A 129 -15.50 15.96 2.34
CA LEU A 129 -16.17 15.26 3.45
C LEU A 129 -17.57 15.83 3.72
N SER A 130 -17.73 17.15 3.66
CA SER A 130 -19.02 17.81 3.89
C SER A 130 -20.05 17.46 2.81
N LYS A 131 -19.60 17.23 1.57
CA LYS A 131 -20.44 16.76 0.46
C LYS A 131 -20.94 15.33 0.67
N ILE A 132 -20.10 14.46 1.25
CA ILE A 132 -20.48 13.06 1.58
C ILE A 132 -21.43 13.01 2.77
N SER A 133 -21.16 13.81 3.81
CA SER A 133 -21.97 13.89 5.02
C SER A 133 -21.80 15.28 5.64
N PRO A 134 -22.85 16.13 5.64
CA PRO A 134 -22.75 17.53 6.07
C PRO A 134 -22.24 17.76 7.49
N SER A 135 -22.38 16.77 8.38
CA SER A 135 -21.87 16.82 9.75
C SER A 135 -20.46 16.25 9.93
N SER A 136 -19.86 15.69 8.87
CA SER A 136 -18.56 15.04 8.91
C SER A 136 -17.44 16.04 8.65
N TRP A 137 -16.44 16.04 9.52
CA TRP A 137 -15.23 16.84 9.37
C TRP A 137 -14.06 16.10 10.01
N ILE A 138 -12.84 16.42 9.57
CA ILE A 138 -11.61 15.95 10.19
C ILE A 138 -10.87 17.14 10.80
N ASN A 139 -10.47 17.03 12.07
CA ASN A 139 -9.69 18.07 12.71
C ASN A 139 -8.24 18.08 12.19
N ASN A 140 -7.58 19.23 12.30
CA ASN A 140 -6.21 19.43 11.82
C ASN A 140 -5.20 18.41 12.40
N VAL A 141 -5.41 17.97 13.64
CA VAL A 141 -4.54 16.98 14.29
C VAL A 141 -4.65 15.61 13.62
N ALA A 142 -5.86 15.13 13.42
CA ALA A 142 -6.14 13.85 12.77
C ALA A 142 -5.70 13.90 11.30
N TYR A 143 -5.95 15.02 10.62
CA TYR A 143 -5.44 15.26 9.27
C TYR A 143 -3.92 15.16 9.20
N LYS A 144 -3.18 15.90 10.04
CA LYS A 144 -1.71 15.85 10.07
C LYS A 144 -1.18 14.46 10.39
N THR A 145 -1.90 13.70 11.19
CA THR A 145 -1.56 12.31 11.50
C THR A 145 -1.72 11.43 10.27
N LEU A 146 -2.83 11.54 9.53
CA LEU A 146 -3.03 10.81 8.26
C LEU A 146 -2.00 11.20 7.20
N LEU A 147 -1.70 12.51 7.08
CA LEU A 147 -0.67 13.01 6.17
C LEU A 147 0.70 12.44 6.53
N GLY A 148 1.04 12.43 7.83
CA GLY A 148 2.26 11.81 8.34
C GLY A 148 2.34 10.33 7.99
N LEU A 149 1.25 9.58 8.15
CA LEU A 149 1.20 8.18 7.76
C LEU A 149 1.36 8.00 6.24
N ALA A 150 0.76 8.85 5.42
CA ALA A 150 0.91 8.78 3.97
C ALA A 150 2.36 9.07 3.51
N LEU A 151 3.04 10.03 4.17
CA LEU A 151 4.46 10.32 3.95
C LEU A 151 5.34 9.14 4.37
N ASP A 152 5.11 8.62 5.59
CA ASP A 152 5.84 7.48 6.14
C ASP A 152 5.69 6.23 5.26
N LEU A 153 4.50 6.02 4.67
CA LEU A 153 4.19 4.93 3.75
C LEU A 153 4.64 5.19 2.30
N LYS A 154 5.29 6.33 2.02
CA LYS A 154 5.76 6.75 0.69
C LYS A 154 4.67 6.87 -0.36
N VAL A 155 3.44 7.16 0.05
CA VAL A 155 2.30 7.37 -0.86
C VAL A 155 2.29 8.80 -1.40
N ILE A 156 2.77 9.73 -0.58
CA ILE A 156 2.93 11.14 -0.93
C ILE A 156 4.36 11.57 -0.61
N GLU A 157 4.82 12.59 -1.32
CA GLU A 157 6.10 13.24 -1.12
C GLU A 157 5.90 14.69 -0.71
N ARG A 158 6.87 15.22 0.05
CA ARG A 158 6.92 16.64 0.40
C ARG A 158 8.06 17.30 -0.35
N ARG A 159 7.75 18.35 -1.11
CA ARG A 159 8.74 19.21 -1.80
C ARG A 159 8.55 20.64 -1.31
N GLY A 160 9.43 21.08 -0.40
CA GLY A 160 9.30 22.38 0.25
C GLY A 160 8.00 22.47 1.06
N LYS A 161 7.10 23.37 0.67
CA LYS A 161 5.80 23.58 1.31
C LYS A 161 4.65 22.80 0.65
N GLU A 162 4.94 22.13 -0.46
CA GLU A 162 3.95 21.38 -1.23
C GLU A 162 4.00 19.90 -0.88
N VAL A 163 2.84 19.26 -1.01
CA VAL A 163 2.67 17.81 -1.02
C VAL A 163 2.20 17.39 -2.41
N LEU A 164 2.73 16.27 -2.86
CA LEU A 164 2.42 15.68 -4.16
C LEU A 164 2.30 14.16 -4.03
N CYS A 165 1.59 13.55 -4.96
CA CYS A 165 1.45 12.10 -5.04
C CYS A 165 2.81 11.46 -5.40
N SER A 166 3.17 10.33 -4.77
CA SER A 166 4.39 9.59 -5.13
C SER A 166 4.07 8.51 -6.17
N VAL A 167 4.91 8.44 -7.20
CA VAL A 167 4.87 7.41 -8.28
C VAL A 167 4.90 5.99 -7.71
N THR A 168 5.52 5.79 -6.53
CA THR A 168 5.66 4.47 -5.91
C THR A 168 4.35 3.85 -5.40
N SER A 169 3.24 4.60 -5.44
CA SER A 169 1.89 4.14 -5.07
C SER A 169 1.06 3.60 -6.24
N ASN A 170 1.50 3.82 -7.49
CA ASN A 170 0.77 3.38 -8.68
C ASN A 170 1.58 2.32 -9.44
N TYR A 171 1.24 1.03 -9.22
CA TYR A 171 1.89 -0.08 -9.93
C TYR A 171 1.81 0.07 -11.46
N GLU A 172 0.71 0.63 -11.96
CA GLU A 172 0.54 0.89 -13.39
C GLU A 172 1.61 1.87 -13.88
N GLU A 173 1.85 2.93 -13.12
CA GLU A 173 2.84 3.96 -13.45
C GLU A 173 4.28 3.44 -13.30
N ILE A 174 4.54 2.61 -12.28
CA ILE A 174 5.83 1.93 -12.11
C ILE A 174 6.11 1.03 -13.31
N PHE A 175 5.13 0.18 -13.69
CA PHE A 175 5.28 -0.69 -14.85
C PHE A 175 5.44 0.12 -16.11
N ARG A 176 4.62 1.15 -16.33
CA ARG A 176 4.73 2.03 -17.50
C ARG A 176 6.10 2.69 -17.58
N LYS A 177 6.61 3.26 -16.48
CA LYS A 177 7.95 3.85 -16.39
C LYS A 177 9.04 2.83 -16.72
N CYS A 178 9.00 1.66 -16.10
CA CYS A 178 10.00 0.62 -16.32
C CYS A 178 9.93 0.03 -17.73
N LEU A 179 8.73 -0.11 -18.31
CA LEU A 179 8.55 -0.58 -19.68
C LEU A 179 9.06 0.44 -20.68
N LEU A 180 8.70 1.71 -20.55
CA LEU A 180 9.20 2.77 -21.43
C LEU A 180 10.73 2.87 -21.39
N GLY A 181 11.35 2.69 -20.22
CA GLY A 181 12.81 2.69 -20.08
C GLY A 181 13.52 1.45 -20.62
N ALA A 182 12.81 0.32 -20.74
CA ALA A 182 13.35 -0.96 -21.20
C ALA A 182 12.86 -1.36 -22.61
N SER A 183 12.10 -0.48 -23.28
CA SER A 183 11.44 -0.78 -24.56
C SER A 183 11.94 0.10 -25.70
N VAL A 184 11.89 -0.45 -26.90
CA VAL A 184 12.05 0.27 -28.16
C VAL A 184 10.79 0.07 -29.00
N ASP A 185 10.19 1.15 -29.48
CA ASP A 185 9.10 1.09 -30.47
C ASP A 185 9.69 0.71 -31.84
N MET A 186 9.18 -0.39 -32.40
CA MET A 186 9.44 -0.83 -33.76
C MET A 186 8.11 -1.04 -34.47
N LEU A 187 7.72 -0.06 -35.29
CA LEU A 187 6.56 -0.14 -36.18
C LEU A 187 5.25 -0.42 -35.43
N GLY A 188 5.04 0.22 -34.27
CA GLY A 188 3.82 0.06 -33.47
C GLY A 188 3.83 -1.20 -32.59
N ARG A 189 4.99 -1.80 -32.40
CA ARG A 189 5.22 -2.89 -31.43
C ARG A 189 6.35 -2.49 -30.50
N TYR A 190 6.31 -2.94 -29.26
CA TYR A 190 7.36 -2.67 -28.28
C TYR A 190 8.25 -3.90 -28.13
N VAL A 191 9.54 -3.75 -28.41
CA VAL A 191 10.58 -4.74 -28.09
C VAL A 191 11.15 -4.39 -26.72
N ILE A 192 11.00 -5.28 -25.74
CA ILE A 192 11.37 -5.02 -24.35
C ILE A 192 12.53 -5.91 -23.92
N SER A 193 13.58 -5.30 -23.35
CA SER A 193 14.62 -6.02 -22.61
C SER A 193 14.05 -6.49 -21.27
N ILE A 194 13.84 -7.81 -21.13
CA ILE A 194 13.29 -8.37 -19.89
C ILE A 194 14.22 -8.11 -18.72
N SER A 195 15.53 -8.20 -18.93
CA SER A 195 16.51 -8.02 -17.86
C SER A 195 16.49 -6.58 -17.30
N GLU A 196 16.35 -5.58 -18.16
CA GLU A 196 16.27 -4.17 -17.76
C GLU A 196 14.93 -3.85 -17.10
N PHE A 197 13.83 -4.35 -17.67
CA PHE A 197 12.51 -4.21 -17.09
C PHE A 197 12.47 -4.80 -15.67
N LEU A 198 12.90 -6.05 -15.50
CA LEU A 198 12.89 -6.73 -14.20
C LEU A 198 13.82 -6.03 -13.18
N LYS A 199 15.00 -5.57 -13.60
CA LYS A 199 15.89 -4.77 -12.74
C LYS A 199 15.23 -3.47 -12.28
N CYS A 200 14.55 -2.76 -13.18
CA CYS A 200 13.83 -1.54 -12.84
C CYS A 200 12.70 -1.82 -11.84
N VAL A 201 11.88 -2.84 -12.11
CA VAL A 201 10.78 -3.26 -11.23
C VAL A 201 11.30 -3.70 -9.85
N GLU A 202 12.41 -4.42 -9.80
CA GLU A 202 13.06 -4.82 -8.55
C GLU A 202 13.62 -3.62 -7.76
N ALA A 203 14.20 -2.63 -8.43
CA ALA A 203 14.64 -1.39 -7.80
C ALA A 203 13.47 -0.59 -7.19
N GLU A 204 12.27 -0.71 -7.77
CA GLU A 204 11.01 -0.17 -7.25
C GLU A 204 10.35 -1.11 -6.20
N GLY A 205 11.11 -2.10 -5.72
CA GLY A 205 10.80 -3.03 -4.63
C GLY A 205 9.76 -4.10 -4.95
N LEU A 206 9.48 -4.33 -6.24
CA LEU A 206 8.59 -5.38 -6.74
C LEU A 206 9.40 -6.62 -7.15
N LYS A 207 9.02 -7.79 -6.62
CA LYS A 207 9.64 -9.06 -7.02
C LYS A 207 8.77 -9.76 -8.06
N ILE A 208 9.11 -9.58 -9.33
CA ILE A 208 8.54 -10.31 -10.46
C ILE A 208 9.67 -11.07 -11.13
N SER A 209 9.43 -12.31 -11.55
CA SER A 209 10.39 -13.13 -12.28
C SER A 209 9.91 -13.45 -13.68
N MET A 210 10.82 -13.92 -14.54
CA MET A 210 10.46 -14.37 -15.89
C MET A 210 9.36 -15.45 -15.86
N LYS A 211 9.36 -16.33 -14.86
CA LYS A 211 8.32 -17.36 -14.70
C LYS A 211 6.92 -16.77 -14.50
N ASN A 212 6.83 -15.58 -13.91
CA ASN A 212 5.56 -14.90 -13.68
C ASN A 212 5.01 -14.25 -14.95
N ILE A 213 5.87 -13.90 -15.91
CA ILE A 213 5.49 -13.12 -17.10
C ILE A 213 5.49 -13.94 -18.38
N GLN A 214 6.26 -15.03 -18.47
CA GLN A 214 6.47 -15.81 -19.71
C GLN A 214 5.20 -16.38 -20.36
N ASN A 215 4.09 -16.47 -19.62
CA ASN A 215 2.82 -17.04 -20.09
C ASN A 215 1.74 -15.95 -20.32
N LEU A 216 2.10 -14.68 -20.26
CA LEU A 216 1.15 -13.59 -20.47
C LEU A 216 0.73 -13.53 -21.94
N ALA A 217 -0.58 -13.36 -22.20
CA ALA A 217 -1.13 -13.48 -23.54
C ALA A 217 -0.71 -12.32 -24.46
N SER A 218 -0.28 -11.20 -23.89
CA SER A 218 0.26 -10.06 -24.65
C SER A 218 1.71 -10.23 -25.11
N ILE A 219 2.40 -11.31 -24.73
CA ILE A 219 3.80 -11.56 -25.08
C ILE A 219 3.93 -12.39 -26.36
N GLU A 220 4.61 -11.83 -27.36
CA GLU A 220 5.24 -12.57 -28.45
C GLU A 220 6.73 -12.78 -28.09
N PRO A 221 7.19 -14.01 -27.80
CA PRO A 221 8.58 -14.22 -27.43
C PRO A 221 9.51 -13.98 -28.63
N LEU A 222 10.49 -13.08 -28.49
CA LEU A 222 11.56 -12.92 -29.46
C LEU A 222 12.69 -13.88 -29.07
N ILE A 223 12.69 -15.08 -29.65
CA ILE A 223 13.78 -16.05 -29.45
C ILE A 223 14.98 -15.59 -30.29
N THR A 224 16.00 -15.02 -29.64
CA THR A 224 17.27 -14.72 -30.29
C THR A 224 18.04 -16.04 -30.53
N PRO A 225 18.44 -16.35 -31.78
CA PRO A 225 19.18 -17.56 -32.05
C PRO A 225 20.67 -17.35 -31.71
N LYS A 226 21.11 -17.79 -30.52
CA LYS A 226 22.19 -18.80 -30.30
C LYS A 226 23.02 -18.61 -29.02
N LEU A 227 23.53 -19.78 -28.58
CA LEU A 227 24.59 -20.07 -27.60
C LEU A 227 24.12 -20.27 -26.15
N SER A 228 23.78 -21.53 -25.86
CA SER A 228 23.80 -22.14 -24.52
C SER A 228 23.04 -21.41 -23.41
N SER A 229 21.70 -21.41 -23.48
CA SER A 229 20.74 -21.57 -22.37
C SER A 229 19.40 -20.93 -22.76
N ASN A 230 18.29 -21.51 -22.30
CA ASN A 230 16.91 -21.13 -22.63
C ASN A 230 16.47 -19.76 -22.05
N SER A 231 17.31 -18.71 -22.07
CA SER A 231 16.95 -17.38 -21.55
C SER A 231 16.34 -16.51 -22.64
N VAL A 232 15.05 -16.24 -22.54
CA VAL A 232 14.39 -15.18 -23.34
C VAL A 232 14.93 -13.83 -22.86
N GLU A 233 15.73 -13.18 -23.69
CA GLU A 233 16.35 -11.87 -23.38
C GLU A 233 15.42 -10.70 -23.72
N TYR A 234 14.61 -10.86 -24.77
CA TYR A 234 13.67 -9.86 -25.27
C TYR A 234 12.28 -10.44 -25.47
N ILE A 235 11.25 -9.63 -25.22
CA ILE A 235 9.87 -9.92 -25.59
C ILE A 235 9.33 -8.85 -26.53
N ILE A 236 8.36 -9.21 -27.36
CA ILE A 236 7.56 -8.27 -28.13
C ILE A 236 6.19 -8.16 -27.48
N ILE A 237 5.67 -6.95 -27.34
CA ILE A 237 4.27 -6.71 -26.98
C ILE A 237 3.62 -5.76 -27.99
N ASN A 238 2.35 -6.03 -28.31
CA ASN A 238 1.57 -5.23 -29.26
C ASN A 238 0.74 -4.13 -28.57
N ASP A 239 0.47 -4.29 -27.27
CA ASP A 239 -0.33 -3.35 -26.49
C ASP A 239 0.27 -3.25 -25.08
N LEU A 240 0.90 -2.10 -24.81
CA LEU A 240 1.54 -1.79 -23.54
C LEU A 240 0.53 -1.74 -22.38
N ASP A 241 -0.68 -1.24 -22.63
CA ASP A 241 -1.73 -1.13 -21.60
C ASP A 241 -2.33 -2.50 -21.27
N LEU A 242 -2.49 -3.37 -22.26
CA LEU A 242 -2.86 -4.76 -22.02
C LEU A 242 -1.79 -5.48 -21.18
N PHE A 243 -0.52 -5.34 -21.53
CA PHE A 243 0.57 -5.96 -20.79
C PHE A 243 0.64 -5.46 -19.35
N ILE A 244 0.50 -4.15 -19.12
CA ILE A 244 0.45 -3.60 -17.77
C ILE A 244 -0.72 -4.18 -16.96
N ARG A 245 -1.92 -4.29 -17.55
CA ARG A 245 -3.08 -4.93 -16.89
C ARG A 245 -2.80 -6.38 -16.50
N GLU A 246 -2.10 -7.13 -17.36
CA GLU A 246 -1.69 -8.49 -17.05
C GLU A 246 -0.63 -8.56 -15.93
N LEU A 247 0.35 -7.66 -15.93
CA LEU A 247 1.34 -7.54 -14.85
C LEU A 247 0.70 -7.19 -13.50
N LEU A 248 -0.34 -6.35 -13.51
CA LEU A 248 -1.12 -6.03 -12.31
C LEU A 248 -1.81 -7.28 -11.76
N LYS A 249 -2.43 -8.10 -12.61
CA LYS A 249 -3.04 -9.38 -12.20
C LYS A 249 -1.99 -10.35 -11.64
N VAL A 250 -0.81 -10.43 -12.25
CA VAL A 250 0.30 -11.24 -11.74
C VAL A 250 0.71 -10.80 -10.33
N LEU A 251 0.75 -9.50 -10.05
CA LEU A 251 1.01 -9.01 -8.70
C LEU A 251 -0.08 -9.42 -7.71
N GLU A 252 -1.35 -9.39 -8.13
CA GLU A 252 -2.47 -9.86 -7.31
C GLU A 252 -2.35 -11.37 -7.02
N GLU A 253 -2.05 -12.20 -8.02
CA GLU A 253 -1.87 -13.64 -7.85
C GLU A 253 -0.65 -14.00 -6.98
N ILE A 254 0.46 -13.25 -7.08
CA ILE A 254 1.62 -13.42 -6.19
C ILE A 254 1.21 -13.07 -4.76
N SER A 255 0.39 -12.03 -4.57
CA SER A 255 -0.17 -11.67 -3.27
C SER A 255 -1.06 -12.80 -2.72
N ASP A 256 -1.89 -13.41 -3.56
CA ASP A 256 -2.87 -14.44 -3.18
C ASP A 256 -2.22 -15.82 -2.94
N LYS A 257 -1.24 -16.24 -3.75
CA LYS A 257 -0.49 -17.50 -3.55
C LYS A 257 0.34 -17.50 -2.27
N LEU A 258 0.89 -16.32 -1.91
CA LEU A 258 1.48 -16.14 -0.58
C LEU A 258 0.44 -16.31 0.54
N GLY A 259 -0.85 -16.13 0.25
CA GLY A 259 -1.98 -16.38 1.16
C GLY A 259 -2.53 -17.81 1.17
N ASP A 260 -2.35 -18.60 0.10
CA ASP A 260 -2.85 -20.00 -0.01
C ASP A 260 -1.86 -21.06 0.50
N ASP A 261 -0.55 -20.79 0.49
CA ASP A 261 0.43 -21.58 1.25
C ASP A 261 0.20 -21.53 2.78
N CYS A 262 -0.80 -20.75 3.24
CA CYS A 262 -1.21 -20.63 4.64
C CYS A 262 -2.37 -21.56 5.04
N GLY A 263 -2.69 -22.58 4.24
CA GLY A 263 -3.65 -23.63 4.59
C GLY A 263 -3.08 -24.80 5.39
N ASN A 264 -1.76 -24.95 5.48
CA ASN A 264 -1.12 -26.12 6.09
C ASN A 264 0.12 -25.74 6.95
N VAL A 265 -0.06 -24.99 8.04
CA VAL A 265 0.79 -25.08 9.26
C VAL A 265 -0.05 -24.75 10.48
#